data_AF-A0A520DMG5-F1
#
_entry.id   AF-A0A520DMG5-F1
#
_cell.length_a   1.000
_cell.length_b   1.000
_cell.length_c   1.000
_cell.angle_alpha   90.00
_cell.angle_beta   90.00
_cell.angle_gamma   90.00
#
_symmetry.space_group_name_H-M   'P 1'
#
loop_
_entity.id
_entity.type
_entity.pdbx_description
1 polymer ?
#
loop_
_entity_poly.entity_id
_entity_poly.type
_entity_poly.pdbx_seq_one_letter_code
_entity_poly.pdbx_strand_id
1 'polypeptide(L)'
;MFEKSEGAAQNLAGRVQEAFGAITGDTSSRIKGRARRVAGGAQYGYGEFLDQMRESAARNPVATVAVAAGVCFVLGAIWARR
;
A
#
# COMPACT_ATOMS: atom_id res chain seq x y z
N MET A 1 -9.56 11.97 -29.57
CA MET A 1 -8.75 12.32 -28.37
C MET A 1 -8.94 11.34 -27.21
N PHE A 2 -10.10 10.69 -27.05
CA PHE A 2 -10.36 9.69 -26.01
C PHE A 2 -9.57 8.36 -26.17
N GLU A 3 -9.28 7.92 -27.39
CA GLU A 3 -8.50 6.69 -27.61
C GLU A 3 -7.07 6.76 -27.03
N LYS A 4 -6.44 7.95 -27.04
CA LYS A 4 -5.09 8.10 -26.46
C LYS A 4 -5.11 8.03 -24.94
N SER A 5 -6.15 8.58 -24.30
CA SER A 5 -6.32 8.47 -22.85
C SER A 5 -6.68 7.05 -22.43
N GLU A 6 -7.48 6.34 -23.22
CA GLU A 6 -7.85 4.95 -22.97
C GLU A 6 -6.64 4.01 -23.15
N GLY A 7 -5.84 4.21 -24.20
CA GLY A 7 -4.57 3.52 -24.38
C GLY A 7 -3.58 3.80 -23.25
N ALA A 8 -3.46 5.06 -22.80
CA ALA A 8 -2.60 5.42 -21.68
C ALA A 8 -3.08 4.80 -20.36
N ALA A 9 -4.40 4.76 -20.11
CA ALA A 9 -4.98 4.15 -18.93
C ALA A 9 -4.77 2.64 -18.90
N GLN A 10 -4.98 1.95 -20.03
CA GLN A 10 -4.74 0.51 -20.15
C GLN A 10 -3.26 0.15 -19.97
N ASN A 11 -2.36 0.95 -20.54
CA ASN A 11 -0.92 0.73 -20.40
C ASN A 11 -0.44 0.99 -18.96
N LEU A 12 -1.06 1.96 -18.27
CA LEU A 12 -0.83 2.19 -16.86
C LEU A 12 -1.37 1.03 -16.00
N ALA A 13 -2.58 0.56 -16.28
CA ALA A 13 -3.21 -0.56 -15.59
C ALA A 13 -2.40 -1.85 -15.76
N GLY A 14 -1.90 -2.14 -16.98
CA GLY A 14 -1.04 -3.29 -17.27
C GLY A 14 0.25 -3.27 -16.45
N ARG A 15 0.94 -2.12 -16.39
CA ARG A 15 2.15 -1.96 -15.56
C ARG A 15 1.88 -2.14 -14.08
N VAL A 16 0.76 -1.62 -13.58
CA VAL A 16 0.34 -1.80 -12.18
C VAL A 16 0.06 -3.29 -11.91
N GLN A 17 -0.63 -3.98 -12.81
CA GLN A 17 -0.93 -5.40 -12.68
C GLN A 17 0.33 -6.28 -12.72
N GLU A 18 1.28 -5.98 -13.60
CA GLU A 18 2.56 -6.68 -13.66
C GLU A 18 3.38 -6.50 -12.38
N ALA A 19 3.51 -5.26 -11.91
CA ALA A 19 4.23 -4.97 -10.67
C ALA A 19 3.55 -5.64 -9.47
N PHE A 20 2.22 -5.56 -9.39
CA PHE A 20 1.44 -6.18 -8.32
C PHE A 20 1.55 -7.71 -8.38
N GLY A 21 1.47 -8.32 -9.56
CA GLY A 21 1.61 -9.76 -9.77
C GLY A 21 3.00 -10.29 -9.41
N ALA A 22 4.07 -9.57 -9.80
CA ALA A 22 5.44 -9.91 -9.45
C ALA A 22 5.67 -9.85 -7.92
N ILE A 23 5.13 -8.82 -7.27
CA ILE A 23 5.22 -8.65 -5.82
C ILE A 23 4.38 -9.71 -5.11
N THR A 24 3.10 -9.86 -5.41
CA THR A 24 2.20 -10.80 -4.73
C THR A 24 2.59 -12.26 -4.97
N GLY A 25 3.01 -12.61 -6.19
CA GLY A 25 3.44 -13.97 -6.53
C GLY A 25 4.62 -14.44 -5.69
N ASP A 26 5.60 -13.55 -5.44
CA ASP A 26 6.76 -13.85 -4.62
C ASP A 26 6.46 -13.69 -3.10
N THR A 27 5.63 -12.71 -2.76
CA THR A 27 5.31 -12.36 -1.38
C THR A 27 4.40 -13.39 -0.71
N SER A 28 3.51 -14.08 -1.43
CA SER A 28 2.68 -15.15 -0.86
C SER A 28 3.52 -16.29 -0.25
N SER A 29 4.73 -16.51 -0.78
CA SER A 29 5.69 -17.49 -0.23
C SER A 29 6.51 -16.90 0.93
N ARG A 30 6.95 -15.63 0.83
CA ARG A 30 7.74 -14.95 1.87
C ARG A 30 6.95 -14.52 3.12
N ILE A 31 5.64 -14.25 2.99
CA ILE A 31 4.79 -13.74 4.08
C ILE A 31 4.79 -14.68 5.29
N LYS A 32 4.67 -16.00 5.06
CA LYS A 32 4.58 -16.98 6.16
C LYS A 32 5.82 -16.95 7.08
N GLY A 33 7.01 -16.69 6.53
CA GLY A 33 8.27 -16.61 7.30
C GLY A 33 8.56 -15.25 7.94
N ARG A 34 7.97 -14.15 7.43
CA ARG A 34 8.11 -12.80 7.99
C ARG A 34 7.11 -12.56 9.13
N ALA A 35 5.90 -13.10 9.05
CA ALA A 35 4.87 -12.95 10.07
C ALA A 35 5.37 -13.35 11.47
N ARG A 36 6.13 -14.45 11.58
CA ARG A 36 6.71 -14.91 12.85
C ARG A 36 7.80 -13.99 13.41
N ARG A 37 8.51 -13.24 12.56
CA ARG A 37 9.52 -12.25 12.98
C ARG A 37 8.90 -10.89 13.34
N VAL A 38 7.85 -10.49 12.63
CA VAL A 38 7.15 -9.22 12.85
C VAL A 38 6.44 -9.20 14.21
N ALA A 39 5.84 -10.32 14.62
CA ALA A 39 5.21 -10.43 15.93
C ALA A 39 6.18 -10.16 17.12
N GLY A 40 7.49 -10.41 16.94
CA GLY A 40 8.50 -10.16 17.98
C GLY A 40 9.12 -8.75 17.96
N GLY A 41 9.05 -8.04 16.83
CA GLY A 41 9.71 -6.72 16.66
C GLY A 41 8.78 -5.52 16.71
N ALA A 42 7.46 -5.73 16.73
CA ALA A 42 6.47 -4.67 16.58
C ALA A 42 6.53 -3.59 17.67
N GLN A 43 6.98 -3.93 18.88
CA GLN A 43 7.04 -2.98 19.98
C GLN A 43 8.18 -1.96 19.85
N TYR A 44 9.28 -2.29 19.17
CA TYR A 44 10.46 -1.41 19.09
C TYR A 44 10.32 -0.35 17.99
N GLY A 45 9.64 -0.67 16.89
CA GLY A 45 9.50 0.25 15.75
C GLY A 45 8.31 1.21 15.83
N TYR A 46 7.36 0.96 16.73
CA TYR A 46 6.08 1.69 16.72
C TYR A 46 6.23 3.18 17.09
N GLY A 47 7.11 3.48 18.05
CA GLY A 47 7.39 4.86 18.46
C GLY A 47 8.02 5.69 17.33
N GLU A 48 9.03 5.14 16.66
CA GLU A 48 9.73 5.81 15.57
C GLU A 48 8.86 5.99 14.32
N PHE A 49 7.94 5.04 14.10
CA PHE A 49 6.97 5.12 13.02
C PHE A 49 5.94 6.23 13.24
N LEU A 50 5.44 6.37 14.47
CA LEU A 50 4.51 7.44 14.82
C LEU A 50 5.15 8.83 14.70
N ASP A 51 6.41 8.94 15.11
CA ASP A 51 7.16 10.20 15.04
C ASP A 51 7.39 10.63 13.58
N GLN A 52 7.83 9.69 12.72
CA GLN A 52 7.98 9.94 11.28
C GLN A 52 6.65 10.27 10.58
N MET A 53 5.55 9.62 10.97
CA MET A 53 4.21 9.91 10.43
C MET A 53 3.77 11.32 10.79
N ARG A 54 4.01 11.75 12.04
CA ARG A 54 3.67 13.09 12.53
C ARG A 54 4.46 14.17 11.80
N GLU A 55 5.76 13.95 11.65
CA GLU A 55 6.67 14.85 10.95
C GLU A 55 6.34 14.94 9.44
N SER A 56 6.01 13.80 8.81
CA SER A 56 5.64 13.74 7.39
C SER A 56 4.27 14.37 7.14
N ALA A 57 3.33 14.23 8.07
CA ALA A 57 2.01 14.84 7.98
C ALA A 57 2.07 16.37 8.11
N ALA A 58 2.97 16.89 8.95
CA ALA A 58 3.20 18.32 9.09
C ALA A 58 3.85 18.93 7.84
N ARG A 59 4.71 18.18 7.14
CA ARG A 59 5.41 18.65 5.95
C ARG A 59 4.63 18.48 4.65
N ASN A 60 3.81 17.43 4.52
CA ASN A 60 3.12 17.09 3.28
C ASN A 60 1.66 16.66 3.54
N PRO A 61 0.69 17.61 3.60
CA PRO A 61 -0.71 17.30 3.83
C PRO A 61 -1.31 16.38 2.74
N VAL A 62 -0.79 16.45 1.51
CA VAL A 62 -1.19 15.54 0.41
C VAL A 62 -0.79 14.09 0.70
N ALA A 63 0.38 13.87 1.32
CA ALA A 63 0.81 12.53 1.72
C ALA A 63 -0.12 11.98 2.80
N THR A 64 -0.57 12.80 3.75
CA THR A 64 -1.56 12.42 4.77
C THR A 64 -2.88 11.96 4.15
N VAL A 65 -3.39 12.70 3.16
CA VAL A 65 -4.63 12.34 2.45
C VAL A 65 -4.45 11.04 1.67
N ALA A 66 -3.31 10.86 1.01
CA ALA A 66 -3.01 9.62 0.27
C ALA A 66 -2.93 8.40 1.20
N VAL A 67 -2.29 8.53 2.36
CA VAL A 67 -2.21 7.47 3.37
C VAL A 67 -3.61 7.14 3.91
N ALA A 68 -4.40 8.16 4.28
CA ALA A 68 -5.77 7.97 4.76
C ALA A 68 -6.65 7.29 3.70
N ALA A 69 -6.56 7.72 2.44
CA ALA A 69 -7.28 7.09 1.33
C ALA A 69 -6.88 5.63 1.15
N GLY A 70 -5.58 5.30 1.27
CA GLY A 70 -5.09 3.93 1.22
C GLY A 70 -5.65 3.05 2.35
N VAL A 71 -5.67 3.56 3.60
CA VAL A 71 -6.24 2.84 4.75
C VAL A 71 -7.74 2.60 4.55
N CYS A 72 -8.48 3.64 4.18
CA CYS A 72 -9.92 3.54 3.91
C CYS A 72 -10.23 2.57 2.76
N PHE A 73 -9.43 2.57 1.70
CA PHE A 73 -9.61 1.65 0.57
C PHE A 73 -9.43 0.18 0.99
N VAL A 74 -8.40 -0.13 1.78
CA VAL A 74 -8.17 -1.50 2.28
C VAL A 74 -9.31 -1.94 3.20
N LEU A 75 -9.72 -1.10 4.15
CA LEU A 75 -10.83 -1.41 5.05
C LEU A 75 -12.14 -1.61 4.27
N GLY A 76 -12.43 -0.74 3.30
CA GLY A 76 -13.58 -0.86 2.41
C GLY A 76 -13.55 -2.15 1.58
N ALA A 77 -12.39 -2.52 1.03
CA ALA A 77 -12.23 -3.74 0.24
C ALA A 77 -12.33 -5.04 1.07
N ILE A 78 -12.06 -4.99 2.39
CA ILE A 78 -12.28 -6.10 3.31
C ILE A 78 -13.77 -6.24 3.64
N TRP A 79 -14.46 -5.12 3.89
CA TRP A 79 -15.89 -5.12 4.14
C TRP A 79 -16.72 -5.51 2.91
N ALA A 80 -16.31 -5.08 1.71
CA ALA A 80 -16.97 -5.42 0.46
C ALA A 80 -16.90 -6.91 0.09
N ARG A 81 -16.06 -7.69 0.78
CA ARG A 81 -15.97 -9.15 0.60
C ARG A 81 -16.82 -9.95 1.60
N ARG A 82 -17.55 -9.29 2.50
CA ARG A 82 -18.41 -9.93 3.50
C ARG A 82 -19.88 -9.62 3.22
#